data_AF-A0A7S2HX42-F1
#
_entry.id   AF-A0A7S2HX42-F1
#
_cell.length_a   1.000
_cell.length_b   1.000
_cell.length_c   1.000
_cell.angle_alpha   90.00
_cell.angle_beta   90.00
_cell.angle_gamma   90.00
#
_symmetry.space_group_name_H-M   'P 1'
#
loop_
_entity.id
_entity.type
_entity.pdbx_description
1 polymer ?
#
loop_
_entity_poly.entity_id
_entity_poly.type
_entity_poly.pdbx_seq_one_letter_code
_entity_poly.pdbx_strand_id
1 'polypeptide(L)'
;IEGASEAGPWSAIRDITVECSGSVPAGAKVLDLSSRLWEHKHPNERDVYDFTDWVGRHPGGASKITKWARGNFVLQFPSQSHPLSRWEDGATRAAVQRLGRLNEIVEYRTLPASLQTPELAEWFG
;
A
#
# COMPACT_ATOMS: atom_id res chain seq x y z
N ILE A 1 16.81 -13.65 -17.66
CA ILE A 1 16.92 -13.18 -16.27
C ILE A 1 17.77 -11.91 -16.32
N GLU A 2 17.13 -10.77 -16.52
CA GLU A 2 17.73 -9.43 -16.42
C GLU A 2 16.94 -8.74 -15.30
N GLY A 3 17.46 -7.92 -14.41
CA GLY A 3 18.77 -7.37 -14.13
C GLY A 3 18.45 -6.32 -13.07
N ALA A 4 18.89 -6.47 -11.83
CA ALA A 4 18.56 -5.52 -10.77
C ALA A 4 19.83 -4.74 -10.41
N SER A 5 19.93 -3.53 -10.98
CA SER A 5 20.88 -2.51 -10.57
C SER A 5 20.73 -2.22 -9.07
N GLU A 6 21.86 -2.02 -8.41
CA GLU A 6 21.99 -1.74 -6.99
C GLU A 6 21.16 -0.49 -6.61
N ALA A 7 20.13 -0.68 -5.77
CA ALA A 7 19.32 0.39 -5.24
C ALA A 7 19.90 0.82 -3.88
N GLY A 8 20.02 2.14 -3.66
CA GLY A 8 20.55 2.76 -2.44
C GLY A 8 19.73 2.48 -1.17
N PRO A 9 19.89 3.28 -0.09
CA PRO A 9 19.38 2.96 1.26
C PRO A 9 17.85 2.85 1.38
N TRP A 10 17.12 3.15 0.31
CA TRP A 10 15.70 2.88 0.14
C TRP A 10 15.53 1.68 -0.79
N SER A 11 15.89 0.48 -0.32
CA SER A 11 15.70 -0.73 -1.10
C SER A 11 14.21 -0.86 -1.45
N ALA A 12 13.87 -0.79 -2.73
CA ALA A 12 12.52 -1.05 -3.22
C ALA A 12 12.01 -2.37 -2.61
N ILE A 13 10.80 -2.36 -2.06
CA ILE A 13 10.16 -3.59 -1.58
C ILE A 13 10.07 -4.53 -2.78
N ARG A 14 10.56 -5.75 -2.62
CA ARG A 14 10.45 -6.78 -3.64
C ARG A 14 9.39 -7.76 -3.17
N ASP A 15 8.45 -8.05 -4.05
CA ASP A 15 7.44 -9.07 -3.84
C ASP A 15 7.73 -10.26 -4.75
N ILE A 16 7.31 -11.43 -4.28
CA ILE A 16 7.18 -12.63 -5.11
C ILE A 16 5.83 -13.26 -4.82
N THR A 17 5.21 -13.85 -5.84
CA THR A 17 4.08 -14.76 -5.66
C THR A 17 4.63 -16.17 -5.65
N VAL A 18 4.34 -16.92 -4.59
CA VAL A 18 4.75 -18.32 -4.45
C VAL A 18 3.51 -19.18 -4.43
N GLU A 19 3.39 -20.07 -5.41
CA GLU A 19 2.36 -21.11 -5.42
C GLU A 19 2.71 -22.16 -4.36
N CYS A 20 1.88 -22.28 -3.33
CA CYS A 20 2.05 -23.26 -2.25
C CYS A 20 0.92 -24.29 -2.32
N SER A 21 1.22 -25.57 -2.07
CA SER A 21 0.20 -26.64 -2.05
C SER A 21 -0.76 -26.58 -0.85
N GLY A 22 -0.64 -25.57 0.00
CA GLY A 22 -1.43 -25.38 1.21
C GLY A 22 -1.38 -23.93 1.71
N SER A 23 -2.17 -23.64 2.74
CA SER A 23 -2.20 -22.32 3.37
C SER A 23 -0.88 -22.02 4.07
N VAL A 24 -0.28 -20.88 3.75
CA VAL A 24 0.92 -20.37 4.43
C VAL A 24 0.47 -19.42 5.55
N PRO A 25 0.87 -19.64 6.81
CA PRO A 25 0.52 -18.71 7.89
C PRO A 25 1.02 -17.29 7.61
N ALA A 26 0.27 -16.28 8.04
CA ALA A 26 0.73 -14.89 7.98
C ALA A 26 2.03 -14.72 8.78
N GLY A 27 3.01 -14.00 8.22
CA GLY A 27 4.32 -13.79 8.84
C GLY A 27 5.29 -14.97 8.72
N ALA A 28 4.90 -16.08 8.07
CA ALA A 28 5.83 -17.17 7.79
C ALA A 28 7.02 -16.65 6.97
N LYS A 29 8.23 -17.14 7.27
CA LYS A 29 9.45 -16.75 6.57
C LYS A 29 9.99 -17.92 5.76
N VAL A 30 10.44 -17.66 4.53
CA VAL A 30 10.99 -18.68 3.63
C VAL A 30 12.32 -18.20 3.03
N LEU A 31 13.29 -19.10 2.89
CA LEU A 31 14.53 -18.84 2.18
C LEU A 31 14.44 -19.36 0.75
N ASP A 32 14.85 -18.55 -0.22
CA ASP A 32 15.02 -19.03 -1.59
C ASP A 32 16.37 -19.73 -1.80
N LEU A 33 16.57 -20.33 -2.98
CA LEU A 33 17.83 -21.03 -3.33
C LEU A 33 19.06 -20.11 -3.36
N SER A 34 18.86 -18.78 -3.35
CA SER A 34 19.92 -17.77 -3.25
C SER A 34 20.12 -17.24 -1.83
N SER A 35 19.53 -17.89 -0.82
CA SER A 35 19.55 -17.49 0.59
C SER A 35 18.90 -16.13 0.88
N ARG A 36 18.00 -15.64 0.03
CA ARG A 36 17.19 -14.45 0.36
C ARG A 36 16.03 -14.87 1.25
N LEU A 37 15.78 -14.07 2.29
CA LEU A 37 14.70 -14.27 3.23
C LEU A 37 13.47 -13.50 2.79
N TRP A 38 12.36 -14.21 2.63
CA TRP A 38 11.05 -13.68 2.29
C TRP A 38 10.11 -13.85 3.48
N GLU A 39 9.14 -12.95 3.65
CA GLU A 39 8.12 -13.03 4.68
C GLU A 39 6.73 -12.94 4.05
N HIS A 40 5.84 -13.86 4.41
CA HIS A 40 4.47 -13.87 3.94
C HIS A 40 3.69 -12.69 4.56
N LYS A 41 3.34 -11.73 3.70
CA LYS A 41 2.55 -10.55 4.04
C LYS A 41 1.30 -10.47 3.17
N HIS A 42 0.36 -9.65 3.60
CA HIS A 42 -0.80 -9.32 2.79
C HIS A 42 -0.36 -8.61 1.49
N PRO A 43 -0.96 -8.87 0.31
CA PRO A 43 -0.56 -8.21 -0.94
C PRO A 43 -0.63 -6.67 -0.89
N ASN A 44 -1.53 -6.12 -0.06
CA ASN A 44 -1.67 -4.66 0.15
C ASN A 44 -0.88 -4.12 1.35
N GLU A 45 0.04 -4.90 1.91
CA GLU A 45 0.94 -4.41 2.96
C GLU A 45 1.67 -3.15 2.47
N ARG A 46 1.57 -2.06 3.24
CA ARG A 46 2.15 -0.74 2.95
C ARG A 46 1.62 -0.02 1.70
N ASP A 47 0.57 -0.51 1.06
CA ASP A 47 -0.05 0.24 -0.03
C ASP A 47 -0.61 1.59 0.47
N VAL A 48 -0.44 2.63 -0.36
CA VAL A 48 -0.91 3.99 -0.09
C VAL A 48 -2.12 4.25 -0.96
N TYR A 49 -3.19 4.77 -0.36
CA TYR A 49 -4.46 5.01 -1.02
C TYR A 49 -4.93 6.44 -0.82
N ASP A 50 -5.56 6.99 -1.85
CA ASP A 50 -6.33 8.22 -1.78
C ASP A 50 -7.77 7.90 -1.32
N PHE A 51 -8.13 8.50 -0.19
CA PHE A 51 -9.44 8.36 0.43
C PHE A 51 -10.37 9.53 0.12
N THR A 52 -9.96 10.50 -0.69
CA THR A 52 -10.68 11.77 -0.93
C THR A 52 -12.13 11.52 -1.32
N ASP A 53 -12.40 10.63 -2.27
CA ASP A 53 -13.77 10.36 -2.74
C ASP A 53 -14.58 9.48 -1.79
N TRP A 54 -13.91 8.61 -1.03
CA TRP A 54 -14.56 7.70 -0.09
C TRP A 54 -14.89 8.36 1.25
N VAL A 55 -14.25 9.48 1.57
CA VAL A 55 -14.29 10.11 2.91
C VAL A 55 -15.71 10.35 3.44
N GLY A 56 -16.64 10.74 2.57
CA GLY A 56 -18.05 10.99 2.93
C GLY A 56 -18.87 9.73 3.19
N ARG A 57 -18.38 8.56 2.76
CA ARG A 57 -19.05 7.25 2.92
C ARG A 57 -18.46 6.44 4.08
N HIS A 58 -17.43 6.96 4.75
CA HIS A 58 -16.79 6.28 5.86
C HIS A 58 -17.79 6.06 7.02
N PRO A 59 -18.03 4.80 7.47
CA PRO A 59 -19.01 4.52 8.53
C PRO A 59 -18.73 5.21 9.87
N GLY A 60 -17.46 5.50 10.18
CA GLY A 60 -17.08 6.25 11.39
C GLY A 60 -17.22 7.77 11.25
N GLY A 61 -17.63 8.27 10.09
CA GLY A 61 -17.74 9.68 9.73
C GLY A 61 -16.47 10.24 9.09
N ALA A 62 -16.65 11.23 8.21
CA ALA A 62 -15.57 11.87 7.45
C ALA A 62 -14.47 12.46 8.34
N SER A 63 -14.84 13.02 9.51
CA SER A 63 -13.90 13.64 10.45
C SER A 63 -12.84 12.68 11.01
N LYS A 64 -13.09 11.37 10.98
CA LYS A 64 -12.12 10.36 11.42
C LYS A 64 -10.99 10.13 10.42
N ILE A 65 -11.19 10.56 9.18
CA ILE A 65 -10.18 10.52 8.11
C ILE A 65 -9.57 11.91 7.93
N THR A 66 -10.39 12.96 7.77
CA THR A 66 -9.90 14.31 7.43
C THR A 66 -9.01 14.92 8.50
N LYS A 67 -9.13 14.49 9.77
CA LYS A 67 -8.21 14.91 10.84
C LYS A 67 -6.74 14.53 10.58
N TRP A 68 -6.49 13.60 9.67
CA TRP A 68 -5.14 13.16 9.28
C TRP A 68 -4.66 13.79 7.97
N ALA A 69 -5.46 14.63 7.29
CA ALA A 69 -5.11 15.18 5.97
C ALA A 69 -3.84 16.07 5.97
N ARG A 70 -3.42 16.57 7.13
CA ARG A 70 -2.17 17.33 7.31
C ARG A 70 -1.11 16.56 8.10
N GLY A 71 -1.27 15.25 8.24
CA GLY A 71 -0.36 14.39 8.97
C GLY A 71 -0.29 13.01 8.34
N ASN A 72 0.26 12.06 9.09
CA ASN A 72 0.39 10.68 8.65
C ASN A 72 -0.55 9.78 9.43
N PHE A 73 -1.13 8.78 8.76
CA PHE A 73 -1.89 7.73 9.41
C PHE A 73 -1.62 6.41 8.71
N VAL A 74 -1.37 5.37 9.51
CA VAL A 74 -1.26 3.99 9.03
C VAL A 74 -2.47 3.23 9.53
N LEU A 75 -3.28 2.74 8.61
CA LEU A 75 -4.38 1.83 8.93
C LEU A 75 -3.83 0.41 9.05
N GLN A 76 -3.77 -0.11 10.27
CA GLN A 76 -3.26 -1.45 10.53
C GLN A 76 -4.41 -2.46 10.59
N PHE A 77 -4.25 -3.56 9.86
CA PHE A 77 -5.14 -4.71 9.90
C PHE A 77 -4.42 -5.94 10.46
N PRO A 78 -5.16 -6.88 11.07
CA PRO A 78 -6.52 -6.70 11.56
C PRO A 78 -6.53 -5.77 12.79
N SER A 79 -7.62 -5.02 13.00
CA SER A 79 -7.84 -4.29 14.25
C SER A 79 -9.26 -4.51 14.76
N GLN A 80 -9.48 -4.24 16.06
CA GLN A 80 -10.81 -4.40 16.68
C GLN A 80 -11.88 -3.55 15.97
N SER A 81 -11.51 -2.35 15.50
CA SER A 81 -12.43 -1.44 14.81
C SER A 81 -12.46 -1.61 13.30
N HIS A 82 -11.46 -2.29 12.72
CA HIS A 82 -11.34 -2.58 11.29
C HIS A 82 -10.86 -4.03 11.10
N PRO A 83 -11.77 -5.02 11.10
CA PRO A 83 -11.40 -6.38 10.73
C PRO A 83 -10.97 -6.44 9.27
N LEU A 84 -10.07 -7.36 8.94
CA LEU A 84 -9.52 -7.50 7.57
C LEU A 84 -10.61 -7.75 6.52
N SER A 85 -11.73 -8.37 6.91
CA SER A 85 -12.88 -8.57 6.01
C SER A 85 -13.37 -7.26 5.39
N ARG A 86 -13.36 -6.12 6.10
CA ARG A 86 -13.77 -4.83 5.51
C ARG A 86 -12.89 -4.35 4.36
N TRP A 87 -11.65 -4.83 4.33
CA TRP A 87 -10.72 -4.60 3.24
C TRP A 87 -10.99 -5.57 2.08
N GLU A 88 -11.15 -6.86 2.40
CA GLU A 88 -11.36 -7.95 1.43
C GLU A 88 -12.74 -7.95 0.75
N ASP A 89 -13.79 -7.53 1.47
CA ASP A 89 -15.17 -7.42 0.98
C ASP A 89 -15.29 -6.45 -0.21
N GLY A 90 -14.22 -5.73 -0.53
CA GLY A 90 -14.03 -5.02 -1.80
C GLY A 90 -14.74 -3.67 -1.86
N ALA A 91 -15.82 -3.44 -1.11
CA ALA A 91 -16.58 -2.19 -1.15
C ALA A 91 -15.72 -0.96 -0.80
N THR A 92 -14.85 -1.06 0.21
CA THR A 92 -13.89 0.00 0.54
C THR A 92 -12.78 0.06 -0.52
N ARG A 93 -12.14 -1.09 -0.79
CA ARG A 93 -10.99 -1.20 -1.70
C ARG A 93 -11.28 -0.76 -3.13
N ALA A 94 -12.50 -0.97 -3.62
CA ALA A 94 -12.95 -0.55 -4.94
C ALA A 94 -13.28 0.96 -5.01
N ALA A 95 -13.49 1.59 -3.86
CA ALA A 95 -13.86 3.00 -3.77
C ALA A 95 -12.69 3.93 -3.40
N VAL A 96 -11.52 3.37 -3.07
CA VAL A 96 -10.29 4.13 -2.81
C VAL A 96 -9.28 3.87 -3.91
N GLN A 97 -8.58 4.92 -4.33
CA GLN A 97 -7.62 4.84 -5.42
C GLN A 97 -6.24 4.51 -4.87
N ARG A 98 -5.63 3.41 -5.30
CA ARG A 98 -4.23 3.11 -4.95
C ARG A 98 -3.31 4.12 -5.64
N LEU A 99 -2.43 4.73 -4.86
CA LEU A 99 -1.42 5.68 -5.35
C LEU A 99 -0.06 5.02 -5.52
N GLY A 100 0.25 4.01 -4.73
CA GLY A 100 1.54 3.34 -4.75
C GLY A 100 1.77 2.54 -3.48
N ARG A 101 3.03 2.40 -3.08
CA ARG A 101 3.42 1.75 -1.83
C ARG A 101 4.38 2.64 -1.05
N LEU A 102 4.26 2.63 0.27
CA LEU A 102 5.07 3.46 1.14
C LEU A 102 6.56 3.14 0.96
N ASN A 103 7.38 4.20 0.81
CA ASN A 103 8.81 4.16 0.53
C ASN A 103 9.21 3.65 -0.87
N GLU A 104 8.26 3.46 -1.78
CA GLU A 104 8.56 3.27 -3.20
C GLU A 104 8.51 4.61 -3.96
N ILE A 105 9.23 4.66 -5.08
CA ILE A 105 9.16 5.78 -6.01
C ILE A 105 7.92 5.60 -6.88
N VAL A 106 7.12 6.65 -7.02
CA VAL A 106 6.03 6.71 -7.97
C VAL A 106 6.32 7.78 -9.01
N GLU A 107 5.98 7.49 -10.25
CA GLU A 107 6.10 8.43 -11.36
C GLU A 107 4.94 9.42 -11.29
N TYR A 108 5.22 10.73 -11.23
CA TYR A 108 4.19 11.78 -11.14
C TYR A 108 3.09 11.61 -12.21
N ARG A 109 3.48 11.34 -13.46
CA ARG A 109 2.58 11.09 -14.60
C ARG A 109 1.66 9.87 -14.44
N THR A 110 1.95 8.97 -13.50
CA THR A 110 1.13 7.79 -13.20
C THR A 110 0.12 8.03 -12.08
N LEU A 111 0.21 9.17 -11.38
CA LEU A 111 -0.78 9.55 -10.39
C LEU A 111 -2.13 9.87 -11.07
N PRO A 112 -3.25 9.75 -10.34
CA PRO A 112 -4.54 10.27 -10.79
C PRO A 112 -4.45 11.76 -11.16
N ALA A 113 -5.23 12.19 -12.17
CA ALA A 113 -5.21 13.58 -12.64
C ALA A 113 -5.51 14.61 -11.53
N SER A 114 -6.33 14.24 -10.54
CA SER A 114 -6.63 15.07 -9.36
C SER A 114 -5.39 15.38 -8.50
N LEU A 115 -4.35 14.56 -8.59
CA LEU A 115 -3.09 14.72 -7.87
C LEU A 115 -1.97 15.24 -8.79
N GLN A 116 -2.17 15.31 -10.10
CA GLN A 116 -1.22 15.93 -11.03
C GLN A 116 -1.40 17.45 -11.05
N THR A 117 -1.25 18.10 -9.89
CA THR A 117 -1.36 19.56 -9.78
C THR A 117 -0.02 20.25 -9.99
N PRO A 118 0.00 21.52 -10.46
CA PRO A 118 1.23 22.30 -10.59
C PRO A 118 2.00 22.41 -9.26
N GLU A 119 1.29 22.56 -8.14
CA GLU A 119 1.90 22.67 -6.82
C GLU A 119 2.63 21.37 -6.43
N LEU A 120 2.07 20.21 -6.77
CA LEU A 120 2.73 18.93 -6.52
C LEU A 120 3.92 18.72 -7.47
N ALA A 121 3.82 19.15 -8.73
CA ALA A 121 4.95 19.10 -9.66
C ALA A 121 6.12 19.96 -9.15
N GLU A 122 5.86 21.21 -8.77
CA GLU A 122 6.86 22.13 -8.21
C GLU A 122 7.55 21.59 -6.96
N TRP A 123 6.84 20.81 -6.14
CA TRP A 123 7.42 20.18 -4.95
C TRP A 123 8.50 19.14 -5.28
N PHE A 124 8.40 18.47 -6.43
CA PHE A 124 9.31 17.40 -6.83
C PHE A 124 10.32 17.78 -7.93
N GLY A 125 10.15 18.95 -8.58
CA GLY A 125 11.08 19.53 -9.57
C GLY A 125 10.73 19.19 -11.00
#